data_AF-A0A964ZKS8-F1
#
_entry.id   AF-A0A964ZKS8-F1
#
_cell.length_a   1.000
_cell.length_b   1.000
_cell.length_c   1.000
_cell.angle_alpha   90.00
_cell.angle_beta   90.00
_cell.angle_gamma   90.00
#
_symmetry.space_group_name_H-M   'P 1'
#
loop_
_entity.id
_entity.type
_entity.pdbx_description
1 polymer ?
#
loop_
_entity_poly.entity_id
_entity_poly.type
_entity_poly.pdbx_seq_one_letter_code
_entity_poly.pdbx_strand_id
1 'polypeptide(L)' 'TSQPVDVTVVSTLRDGRVAVVGEIEIVFAEWAIPNPSIPGISTEDRGVLEFNLVLER' A
#
# COMPACT_ATOMS: atom_id res chain seq x y z
N THR A 1 1.78 -11.29 -10.50
CA THR A 1 3.26 -11.25 -10.51
C THR A 1 3.73 -10.59 -9.24
N SER A 2 4.91 -10.94 -8.72
CA SER A 2 5.51 -10.26 -7.56
C SER A 2 6.72 -9.47 -8.00
N GLN A 3 6.88 -8.26 -7.48
CA GLN A 3 8.02 -7.39 -7.72
C GLN A 3 8.47 -6.73 -6.40
N PRO A 4 9.77 -6.45 -6.22
CA PRO A 4 10.24 -5.71 -5.06
C PRO A 4 9.73 -4.27 -5.10
N VAL A 5 9.50 -3.70 -3.92
CA VAL A 5 9.12 -2.30 -3.75
C VAL A 5 9.92 -1.68 -2.61
N ASP A 6 10.26 -0.40 -2.78
CA ASP A 6 10.79 0.41 -1.69
C ASP A 6 9.64 1.13 -1.00
N VAL A 7 9.56 1.02 0.32
CA VAL A 7 8.54 1.65 1.14
C VAL A 7 9.19 2.40 2.28
N THR A 8 8.82 3.67 2.44
CA THR A 8 9.16 4.43 3.65
C THR A 8 8.21 4.04 4.76
N VAL A 9 8.75 3.71 5.93
CA VAL A 9 7.96 3.36 7.11
C VAL A 9 8.28 4.27 8.28
N VAL A 10 7.27 4.49 9.12
CA VAL A 10 7.41 5.11 10.44
C VAL A 10 7.11 4.04 11.48
N SER A 11 7.96 3.93 12.50
CA SER A 11 7.76 2.99 13.60
C SER A 11 7.69 3.69 14.94
N THR A 12 6.90 3.13 15.85
CA THR A 12 6.82 3.57 17.25
C THR A 12 6.83 2.35 18.18
N LEU A 13 7.51 2.48 19.33
CA LEU A 13 7.53 1.46 20.38
C LEU A 13 6.66 1.95 21.55
N ARG A 14 5.64 1.16 21.92
CA ARG A 14 4.77 1.46 23.05
C ARG A 14 4.36 0.17 23.76
N ASP A 15 4.51 0.14 25.09
CA ASP A 15 4.09 -0.99 25.94
C ASP A 15 4.63 -2.35 25.46
N GLY A 16 5.89 -2.37 24.98
CA GLY A 16 6.56 -3.58 24.46
C GLY A 16 6.13 -4.01 23.05
N ARG A 17 5.26 -3.26 22.38
CA ARG A 17 4.78 -3.51 21.02
C ARG A 17 5.39 -2.52 20.04
N VAL A 18 5.74 -2.99 18.85
CA VAL A 18 6.21 -2.12 17.75
C VAL A 18 5.06 -1.91 16.77
N ALA A 19 4.60 -0.68 16.62
CA ALA A 19 3.72 -0.29 15.52
C ALA A 19 4.57 0.15 14.33
N VAL A 20 4.29 -0.38 13.15
CA VAL A 20 4.93 -0.01 11.87
C VAL A 20 3.84 0.43 10.91
N VAL A 21 3.93 1.68 10.47
CA VAL A 21 2.97 2.29 9.55
C VAL A 21 3.70 2.70 8.28
N GLY A 22 3.06 2.50 7.14
CA GLY A 22 3.57 2.95 5.86
C GLY A 22 2.47 2.98 4.82
N GLU A 23 2.77 3.67 3.73
CA GLU A 23 1.93 3.75 2.55
C GLU A 23 2.80 3.68 1.28
N ILE A 24 2.21 3.22 0.19
CA ILE A 24 2.83 3.22 -1.13
C ILE A 24 1.77 3.44 -2.21
N GLU A 25 2.10 4.27 -3.20
CA GLU A 25 1.28 4.39 -4.41
C GLU A 25 1.48 3.16 -5.32
N ILE A 26 0.38 2.59 -5.77
CA ILE A 26 0.32 1.44 -6.67
C ILE A 26 -0.26 1.91 -8.00
N VAL A 27 0.56 1.88 -9.05
CA VAL A 27 0.09 2.10 -10.43
C VAL A 27 -0.42 0.77 -11.00
N PHE A 28 -1.71 0.69 -11.33
CA PHE A 28 -2.39 -0.59 -11.62
C PHE A 28 -1.77 -1.39 -12.76
N ALA A 29 -1.30 -0.70 -13.81
CA ALA A 29 -0.69 -1.33 -14.97
C ALA A 29 0.59 -2.13 -14.63
N GLU A 30 1.38 -1.67 -13.65
CA GLU A 30 2.62 -2.35 -13.22
C GLU A 30 2.35 -3.70 -12.54
N TRP A 31 1.14 -3.86 -12.01
CA TRP A 31 0.72 -5.05 -11.26
C TRP A 31 -0.28 -5.91 -12.04
N ALA A 32 -0.48 -5.62 -13.33
CA ALA A 32 -1.50 -6.25 -14.18
C ALA A 32 -2.92 -6.17 -13.58
N ILE A 33 -3.20 -5.09 -12.85
CA ILE A 33 -4.54 -4.78 -12.34
C ILE A 33 -5.29 -4.04 -13.47
N PRO A 34 -6.46 -4.54 -13.93
CA PRO A 34 -7.24 -3.86 -14.96
C PRO A 34 -7.67 -2.46 -14.52
N ASN A 35 -7.73 -1.52 -15.46
CA ASN A 35 -8.29 -0.20 -15.21
C ASN A 35 -9.76 -0.35 -14.73
N PRO A 36 -10.14 0.22 -13.57
CA PRO A 36 -11.50 0.08 -13.05
C PRO A 36 -12.53 1.00 -13.71
N SER A 37 -12.10 1.91 -14.60
CA SER A 37 -12.98 2.79 -15.36
C SER A 37 -13.94 1.99 -16.24
N ILE A 38 -15.17 2.49 -16.33
CA ILE A 38 -16.25 1.93 -17.15
C ILE A 38 -16.87 3.04 -18.02
N PRO A 39 -17.69 2.71 -19.04
CA PRO A 39 -18.29 3.74 -19.89
C PRO A 39 -19.04 4.80 -19.08
N GLY A 40 -18.63 6.07 -19.22
CA GLY A 40 -19.22 7.20 -18.51
C GLY A 40 -18.71 7.43 -17.08
N ILE A 41 -17.80 6.59 -16.56
CA ILE A 41 -17.20 6.75 -15.23
C ILE A 41 -15.69 6.52 -15.30
N SER A 42 -14.91 7.55 -15.00
CA SER A 42 -13.45 7.47 -14.91
C SER A 42 -12.98 7.34 -13.47
N THR A 43 -11.98 6.50 -13.26
CA THR A 43 -11.18 6.43 -12.03
C THR A 43 -9.74 6.80 -12.34
N GLU A 44 -8.95 7.13 -11.32
CA GLU A 44 -7.50 7.15 -11.45
C GLU A 44 -6.97 5.75 -11.80
N ASP A 45 -5.78 5.70 -12.40
CA ASP A 45 -5.06 4.47 -12.75
C ASP A 45 -4.10 4.01 -11.63
N ARG A 46 -4.23 4.61 -10.45
CA ARG A 46 -3.42 4.36 -9.28
C ARG A 46 -4.24 4.40 -7.99
N GLY A 47 -3.71 3.78 -6.94
CA GLY A 47 -4.29 3.81 -5.60
C GLY A 47 -3.22 3.74 -4.51
N VAL A 48 -3.55 4.16 -3.30
CA VAL A 48 -2.64 4.07 -2.15
C VAL A 48 -2.90 2.78 -1.40
N LEU A 49 -1.86 1.98 -1.18
CA LEU A 49 -1.89 0.85 -0.27
C LEU A 49 -1.33 1.32 1.07
N GLU A 50 -2.18 1.31 2.09
CA GLU A 50 -1.82 1.67 3.47
C GLU A 50 -1.72 0.41 4.33
N PHE A 51 -0.80 0.40 5.29
CA PHE A 51 -0.74 -0.65 6.30
C PHE A 51 -0.39 -0.10 7.68
N ASN A 52 -0.88 -0.82 8.68
CA ASN A 52 -0.55 -0.61 10.08
C ASN A 52 -0.35 -2.00 10.72
N LEU A 53 0.90 -2.32 11.03
CA LEU A 53 1.29 -3.61 11.60
C LEU A 53 1.68 -3.41 13.06
N VAL A 54 1.15 -4.26 13.94
CA VAL A 54 1.59 -4.35 15.33
C VAL A 54 2.36 -5.65 15.51
N LEU A 55 3.61 -5.52 15.90
CA LEU A 55 4.52 -6.64 16.15
C LEU A 55 4.60 -6.88 17.65
N GLU A 56 4.38 -8.13 18.05
CA GLU A 56 4.53 -8.63 19.42
C GLU A 56 5.61 -9.73 19.45
N ARG A 57 6.13 -10.03 20.65
CA ARG A 57 7.17 -11.04 20.84
C ARG A 57 6.59 -12.44 20.98
#